data_AF-A0A973AS31-F1
#
_entry.id   AF-A0A973AS31-F1
#
_cell.length_a   1.000
_cell.length_b   1.000
_cell.length_c   1.000
_cell.angle_alpha   90.00
_cell.angle_beta   90.00
_cell.angle_gamma   90.00
#
_symmetry.space_group_name_H-M   'P 1'
#
loop_
_entity.id
_entity.type
_entity.pdbx_description
1 polymer ?
#
loop_
_entity_poly.entity_id
_entity_poly.type
_entity_poly.pdbx_seq_one_letter_code
_entity_poly.pdbx_strand_id
1 'polypeptide(L)' 'MTTAANSGKPAVSQHLCVNPTEMAVARGFSHAVVAQPGTTIYLAGQIAVDANSKVVGDNFAEQFAVALQNVVQALR' A
#
# COMPACT_ATOMS: atom_id res chain seq x y z
N MET A 1 22.48 31.13 -9.07
CA MET A 1 22.18 29.86 -8.37
C MET A 1 20.80 29.42 -8.82
N THR A 2 20.73 28.56 -9.83
CA THR A 2 19.48 28.14 -10.48
C THR A 2 19.22 26.70 -10.04
N THR A 3 18.14 26.48 -9.29
CA THR A 3 17.69 25.15 -8.85
C THR A 3 17.18 24.39 -10.06
N ALA A 4 17.91 23.35 -10.46
CA ALA A 4 17.49 22.45 -11.53
C ALA A 4 16.34 21.55 -11.03
N ALA A 5 15.26 21.53 -11.80
CA ALA A 5 14.13 20.65 -11.62
C ALA A 5 14.57 19.18 -11.70
N ASN A 6 14.17 18.37 -10.72
CA ASN A 6 14.42 16.94 -10.69
C ASN A 6 13.47 16.22 -11.66
N SER A 7 13.85 16.13 -12.94
CA SER A 7 13.21 15.29 -13.95
C SER A 7 13.67 13.84 -13.82
N GLY A 8 13.40 13.23 -12.67
CA GLY A 8 13.64 11.80 -12.43
C GLY A 8 12.51 10.97 -13.05
N LYS A 9 12.75 10.36 -14.21
CA LYS A 9 11.94 9.25 -14.72
C LYS A 9 11.73 8.23 -13.58
N PRO A 10 10.50 7.77 -13.26
CA PRO A 10 10.33 6.82 -12.17
C PRO A 10 11.21 5.61 -12.43
N ALA A 11 12.01 5.23 -11.43
CA ALA A 11 12.81 4.03 -11.50
C ALA A 11 11.86 2.86 -11.80
N VAL A 12 12.03 2.22 -12.97
CA VAL A 12 11.24 1.05 -13.35
C VAL A 12 11.79 -0.10 -12.51
N SER A 13 11.16 -0.34 -11.36
CA SER A 13 11.46 -1.49 -10.52
C SER A 13 11.12 -2.77 -11.27
N GLN A 14 11.98 -3.78 -11.17
CA GLN A 14 11.63 -5.12 -11.63
C GLN A 14 10.53 -5.75 -10.76
N HIS A 15 10.32 -5.22 -9.55
CA HIS A 15 9.28 -5.65 -8.65
C HIS A 15 7.93 -5.04 -9.04
N LEU A 16 6.86 -5.81 -8.89
CA LEU A 16 5.51 -5.33 -9.13
C LEU A 16 4.96 -4.70 -7.85
N CYS A 17 4.72 -3.40 -7.89
CA CYS A 17 4.01 -2.68 -6.83
C CYS A 17 2.49 -2.85 -7.00
N VAL A 18 1.82 -3.38 -5.98
CA VAL A 18 0.38 -3.63 -5.95
C VAL A 18 -0.29 -2.58 -5.07
N ASN A 19 -1.19 -1.79 -5.67
CA ASN A 19 -1.93 -0.71 -5.00
C ASN A 19 -3.39 -0.73 -5.48
N PRO A 20 -4.26 -1.56 -4.88
CA PRO A 20 -5.66 -1.68 -5.27
C PRO A 20 -6.41 -0.34 -5.09
N THR A 21 -7.27 0.01 -6.03
CA THR A 21 -8.02 1.29 -6.04
C THR A 21 -9.04 1.42 -4.90
N GLU A 22 -9.48 0.28 -4.39
CA GLU A 22 -10.42 0.09 -3.31
C GLU A 22 -9.77 0.25 -1.92
N MET A 23 -8.44 0.39 -1.85
CA MET A 23 -7.70 0.67 -0.64
C MET A 23 -7.33 2.15 -0.52
N ALA A 24 -7.01 2.59 0.70
CA ALA A 24 -6.48 3.92 0.94
C ALA A 24 -5.27 4.23 0.02
N VAL A 25 -5.18 5.47 -0.46
CA VAL A 25 -4.09 5.87 -1.37
C VAL A 25 -2.73 5.70 -0.67
N ALA A 26 -1.86 4.86 -1.23
CA ALA A 26 -0.51 4.66 -0.72
C ALA A 26 0.37 5.89 -1.04
N ARG A 27 0.93 6.53 -0.01
CA ARG A 27 1.77 7.74 -0.14
C ARG A 27 3.19 7.42 0.31
N GLY A 28 4.11 7.28 -0.64
CA GLY A 28 5.52 6.97 -0.37
C GLY A 28 5.80 5.49 -0.05
N PHE A 29 4.82 4.61 -0.26
CA PHE A 29 4.95 3.15 -0.13
C PHE A 29 4.04 2.45 -1.15
N SER A 30 4.01 1.12 -1.16
CA SER A 30 2.98 0.32 -1.84
C SER A 30 2.37 -0.69 -0.87
N HIS A 31 1.08 -1.00 -1.01
CA HIS A 31 0.37 -1.92 -0.10
C HIS A 31 0.97 -3.32 -0.10
N ALA A 32 1.36 -3.79 -1.28
CA ALA A 32 2.19 -4.98 -1.44
C ALA A 32 3.21 -4.79 -2.56
N VAL A 33 4.30 -5.55 -2.50
CA VAL A 33 5.30 -5.65 -3.56
C VAL A 33 5.57 -7.12 -3.83
N VAL A 34 5.34 -7.55 -5.08
CA VAL A 34 5.79 -8.88 -5.55
C VAL A 34 7.26 -8.74 -5.96
N ALA A 35 8.13 -9.32 -5.14
CA ALA A 35 9.57 -9.29 -5.37
C ALA A 35 9.94 -10.21 -6.55
N GLN A 36 10.90 -9.76 -7.34
CA GLN A 36 11.44 -10.51 -8.48
C GLN A 36 12.93 -10.79 -8.24
N PRO A 37 13.44 -11.97 -8.65
CA PRO A 37 12.68 -13.09 -9.18
C PRO A 37 11.88 -13.82 -8.08
N GLY A 38 10.77 -14.46 -8.44
CA GLY A 38 10.04 -15.38 -7.56
C GLY A 38 8.64 -14.91 -7.18
N THR A 39 8.16 -15.40 -6.03
CA THR A 39 6.77 -15.22 -5.58
C THR A 39 6.68 -14.65 -4.16
N THR A 40 7.78 -14.16 -3.60
CA THR A 40 7.77 -13.53 -2.27
C THR A 40 7.03 -12.20 -2.36
N ILE A 41 6.05 -12.01 -1.47
CA ILE A 41 5.30 -10.77 -1.35
C ILE A 41 5.72 -10.07 -0.06
N TYR A 42 6.16 -8.82 -0.17
CA TYR A 42 6.34 -7.94 0.97
C TYR A 42 5.07 -7.12 1.15
N LEU A 43 4.42 -7.30 2.30
CA LEU A 43 3.17 -6.64 2.65
C LEU A 43 3.45 -5.46 3.58
N ALA A 44 2.88 -4.30 3.28
CA ALA A 44 2.90 -3.15 4.20
C ALA A 44 2.02 -3.40 5.43
N GLY A 45 2.31 -2.69 6.52
CA GLY A 45 1.45 -2.74 7.71
C GLY A 45 0.03 -2.27 7.38
N GLN A 46 -0.95 -3.16 7.54
CA GLN A 46 -2.36 -2.85 7.32
C GLN A 46 -3.03 -2.40 8.62
N ILE A 47 -3.87 -1.38 8.51
CA ILE A 47 -4.59 -0.76 9.62
C ILE A 47 -6.07 -0.59 9.25
N ALA A 48 -6.89 -0.20 10.22
CA ALA A 48 -8.33 -0.07 10.12
C ALA A 48 -8.78 1.18 9.34
N VAL A 49 -8.24 1.41 8.15
CA VAL A 49 -8.62 2.54 7.28
C VAL A 49 -9.50 2.10 6.12
N ASP A 50 -10.45 2.96 5.75
CA ASP A 50 -11.24 2.82 4.53
C ASP A 50 -10.51 3.41 3.30
N ALA A 51 -11.13 3.30 2.12
CA ALA A 51 -10.60 3.86 0.87
C ALA A 51 -10.38 5.38 0.91
N ASN A 52 -11.10 6.10 1.79
CA ASN A 52 -10.95 7.54 2.02
C ASN A 52 -9.85 7.87 3.03
N SER A 53 -9.07 6.87 3.45
CA SER A 53 -8.01 6.99 4.48
C SER A 53 -8.52 7.39 5.86
N LYS A 54 -9.80 7.10 6.17
CA LYS A 54 -10.39 7.34 7.49
C LYS A 54 -10.30 6.07 8.33
N VAL A 55 -9.91 6.20 9.59
CA VAL A 55 -9.99 5.09 10.56
C VAL A 55 -11.46 4.76 10.84
N VAL A 56 -11.82 3.48 10.74
CA VAL A 56 -13.19 2.96 10.92
C VAL A 56 -13.24 1.84 11.96
N GLY A 57 -14.40 1.68 12.61
CA GLY A 57 -14.61 0.76 13.73
C GLY A 57 -14.51 1.46 15.08
N ASP A 58 -15.45 1.17 15.97
CA ASP A 58 -15.62 1.85 17.27
C ASP A 58 -14.79 1.20 18.38
N ASN A 59 -14.38 -0.05 18.19
CA ASN A 59 -13.56 -0.80 19.13
C ASN A 59 -12.42 -1.55 18.45
N PHE A 60 -11.52 -2.10 19.27
CA PHE A 60 -10.34 -2.81 18.78
C PHE A 60 -10.68 -4.01 17.90
N ALA A 61 -11.72 -4.79 18.24
CA ALA A 61 -12.07 -5.99 17.48
C ALA A 61 -12.56 -5.62 16.06
N GLU A 62 -13.38 -4.58 15.95
CA GLU A 62 -13.83 -4.04 14.66
C GLU A 62 -12.67 -3.49 13.84
N GLN A 63 -11.79 -2.70 14.46
CA GLN A 63 -10.59 -2.17 13.79
C GLN A 63 -9.66 -3.29 13.31
N PHE A 64 -9.46 -4.32 14.14
CA PHE A 64 -8.65 -5.48 13.78
C PHE A 64 -9.27 -6.26 12.62
N ALA A 65 -10.59 -6.43 12.60
CA ALA A 65 -11.29 -7.06 11.49
C ALA A 65 -11.09 -6.29 10.17
N VAL A 66 -11.18 -4.96 10.19
CA VAL A 66 -10.91 -4.12 9.00
C VAL A 66 -9.45 -4.23 8.57
N ALA A 67 -8.50 -4.21 9.51
CA ALA A 67 -7.09 -4.38 9.18
C ALA A 67 -6.82 -5.74 8.50
N LEU A 68 -7.44 -6.83 8.98
CA LEU A 68 -7.36 -8.14 8.33
C LEU A 68 -8.01 -8.17 6.95
N GLN A 69 -9.13 -7.48 6.75
CA GLN A 69 -9.74 -7.34 5.43
C GLN A 69 -8.80 -6.62 4.46
N ASN A 70 -8.10 -5.58 4.93
CA ASN A 70 -7.11 -4.87 4.14
C ASN A 70 -5.88 -5.74 3.80
N VAL A 71 -5.46 -6.65 4.69
CA VAL A 71 -4.45 -7.68 4.37
C VAL A 71 -4.91 -8.55 3.21
N VAL A 72 -6.13 -9.07 3.27
CA VAL A 72 -6.69 -9.91 2.20
C VAL A 72 -6.81 -9.11 0.90
N GLN A 73 -7.24 -7.85 0.98
CA GLN A 73 -7.42 -6.99 -0.19
C GLN A 73 -6.08 -6.69 -0.90
N ALA A 74 -5.01 -6.47 -0.15
CA ALA A 74 -3.68 -6.23 -0.72
C ALA A 74 -3.07 -7.46 -1.41
N LEU A 75 -3.58 -8.67 -1.13
CA LEU A 75 -3.08 -9.94 -1.65
C LEU A 75 -3.96 -10.56 -2.75
N ARG A 76 -5.05 -9.89 -3.14
CA ARG A 76 -5.91 -10.30 -4.27
C ARG A 76 -5.29 -9.88 -5.60
#